data_AF-A0A0D0BIJ7-F1
#
_entry.id   AF-A0A0D0BIJ7-F1
#
_cell.length_a   1.000
_cell.length_b   1.000
_cell.length_c   1.000
_cell.angle_alpha   90.00
_cell.angle_beta   90.00
_cell.angle_gamma   90.00
#
_symmetry.space_group_name_H-M   'P 1'
#
loop_
_entity.id
_entity.type
_entity.pdbx_description
1 polymer ?
#
loop_
_entity_poly.entity_id
_entity_poly.type
_entity_poly.pdbx_seq_one_letter_code
_entity_poly.pdbx_strand_id
1 'polypeptide(L)'
;MPADLVPLASTSQIERTPSREDGIPADLEEDLRAFGCKLIHEAGILLKQKQVAVATAQILFQRFWYTTSMKQFGIGDIGMGALYLASKLEECPLRMRDLINTYDLLLQRTSHTLSSPKPKDPFKYAPMSYFGNTFYDLKDALVVAEMQILKRLGFNVHVVLPYGTLINYLRVLGLTSRKDACARAWGYLNDALQTPVYALYAVPTIVSAAILLASRHLQISLPSSPPHCWWDLFDAPWEDVWSVCGYVMRLYRERAPEERMRVLRLVGKKDVRGWLEENAVVQS
;
A
#
# COMPACT_ATOMS: atom_id res chain seq x y z
N MET A 1 -9.44 -29.52 9.54
CA MET A 1 -8.85 -28.60 10.53
C MET A 1 -8.91 -27.22 9.90
N PRO A 2 -9.55 -26.21 10.51
CA PRO A 2 -9.59 -24.91 9.87
C PRO A 2 -8.17 -24.36 9.93
N ALA A 3 -7.61 -24.02 8.77
CA ALA A 3 -6.36 -23.31 8.70
C ALA A 3 -6.60 -21.92 9.31
N ASP A 4 -6.25 -21.75 10.59
CA ASP A 4 -6.20 -20.46 11.29
C ASP A 4 -5.03 -19.62 10.74
N LEU A 5 -5.06 -19.32 9.44
CA LEU A 5 -4.32 -18.20 8.86
C LEU A 5 -5.27 -17.00 8.89
N VAL A 6 -5.53 -16.55 10.11
CA VAL A 6 -6.42 -15.44 10.44
C VAL A 6 -6.08 -14.23 9.56
N PRO A 7 -7.01 -13.75 8.71
CA PRO A 7 -6.85 -12.42 8.14
C PRO A 7 -6.81 -11.43 9.30
N LEU A 8 -5.82 -10.53 9.32
CA LEU A 8 -5.59 -9.63 10.45
C LEU A 8 -6.77 -8.70 10.73
N ALA A 9 -7.68 -8.53 9.76
CA ALA A 9 -8.96 -7.89 9.93
C ALA A 9 -10.08 -8.94 10.02
N SER A 10 -10.84 -8.91 11.11
CA SER A 10 -12.12 -9.63 11.21
C SER A 10 -13.10 -9.14 10.13
N THR A 11 -14.04 -9.99 9.70
CA THR A 11 -15.07 -9.63 8.70
C THR A 11 -15.80 -8.34 9.06
N SER A 12 -16.06 -8.11 10.36
CA SER A 12 -16.63 -6.86 10.88
C SER A 12 -15.74 -5.62 10.67
N GLN A 13 -14.42 -5.76 10.81
CA GLN A 13 -13.47 -4.67 10.57
C GLN A 13 -13.30 -4.35 9.07
N ILE A 14 -13.53 -5.35 8.20
CA ILE A 14 -13.52 -5.16 6.75
C ILE A 14 -14.77 -4.39 6.31
N GLU A 15 -15.93 -4.75 6.85
CA GLU A 15 -17.19 -4.09 6.50
C GLU A 15 -17.29 -2.65 7.03
N ARG A 16 -16.77 -2.41 8.25
CA ARG A 16 -16.78 -1.11 8.91
C ARG A 16 -15.37 -0.70 9.31
N THR A 17 -14.68 -0.06 8.36
CA THR A 17 -13.40 0.59 8.65
C THR A 17 -13.64 1.82 9.55
N PRO A 18 -12.72 2.16 10.46
CA PRO A 18 -12.84 3.36 11.29
C PRO A 18 -12.97 4.65 10.46
N SER A 19 -12.34 4.71 9.28
CA SER A 19 -12.50 5.83 8.34
C SER A 19 -13.93 5.95 7.80
N ARG A 20 -14.60 4.82 7.56
CA ARG A 20 -15.99 4.79 7.08
C ARG A 20 -16.97 5.24 8.16
N GLU A 21 -16.70 4.90 9.42
CA GLU A 21 -17.45 5.42 10.57
C GLU A 21 -17.31 6.94 10.71
N ASP A 22 -16.15 7.49 10.34
CA ASP A 22 -15.89 8.93 10.28
C ASP A 22 -16.45 9.64 9.03
N GLY A 23 -17.17 8.91 8.15
CA GLY A 23 -17.84 9.46 6.96
C GLY A 23 -17.01 9.46 5.68
N ILE A 24 -15.84 8.81 5.66
CA ILE A 24 -15.00 8.72 4.45
C ILE A 24 -15.58 7.63 3.51
N PRO A 25 -15.89 7.96 2.24
CA PRO A 25 -16.36 6.97 1.27
C PRO A 25 -15.33 5.86 1.02
N ALA A 26 -15.79 4.61 0.83
CA ALA A 26 -14.93 3.45 0.63
C ALA A 26 -13.98 3.62 -0.58
N ASP A 27 -14.48 4.14 -1.69
CA ASP A 27 -13.66 4.38 -2.89
C ASP A 27 -12.53 5.39 -2.62
N LEU A 28 -12.83 6.45 -1.86
CA LEU A 28 -11.84 7.45 -1.50
C LEU A 28 -10.81 6.88 -0.52
N GLU A 29 -11.25 6.11 0.47
CA GLU A 29 -10.34 5.45 1.41
C GLU A 29 -9.37 4.51 0.70
N GLU A 30 -9.87 3.65 -0.20
CA GLU A 30 -9.02 2.75 -0.98
C GLU A 30 -7.99 3.51 -1.82
N ASP A 31 -8.41 4.60 -2.44
CA ASP A 31 -7.54 5.44 -3.26
C ASP A 31 -6.46 6.15 -2.45
N LEU A 32 -6.81 6.63 -1.27
CA LEU A 32 -5.88 7.23 -0.32
C LEU A 32 -4.87 6.22 0.22
N ARG A 33 -5.31 4.98 0.51
CA ARG A 33 -4.41 3.88 0.90
C ARG A 33 -3.44 3.53 -0.22
N ALA A 34 -3.94 3.37 -1.45
CA ALA A 34 -3.11 3.08 -2.62
C ALA A 34 -2.07 4.20 -2.86
N PHE A 35 -2.49 5.46 -2.73
CA PHE A 35 -1.59 6.60 -2.85
C PHE A 35 -0.51 6.63 -1.75
N GLY A 36 -0.87 6.34 -0.50
CA GLY A 36 0.10 6.22 0.59
C GLY A 36 1.14 5.12 0.33
N CYS A 37 0.71 3.95 -0.14
CA CYS A 37 1.62 2.88 -0.55
C CYS A 37 2.53 3.29 -1.71
N LYS A 38 2.02 4.08 -2.67
CA LYS A 38 2.81 4.61 -3.77
C LYS A 38 3.87 5.60 -3.29
N LEU A 39 3.55 6.49 -2.35
CA LEU A 39 4.52 7.40 -1.73
C LEU A 39 5.63 6.63 -1.01
N ILE A 40 5.28 5.57 -0.26
CA ILE A 40 6.27 4.70 0.40
C ILE A 40 7.21 4.06 -0.63
N HIS A 41 6.66 3.59 -1.76
CA HIS A 41 7.45 2.97 -2.83
C HIS A 41 8.40 3.98 -3.50
N GLU A 42 7.90 5.16 -3.88
CA GLU A 42 8.71 6.21 -4.50
C GLU A 42 9.80 6.71 -3.54
N ALA A 43 9.47 6.89 -2.26
CA ALA A 43 10.45 7.25 -1.22
C ALA A 43 11.52 6.15 -1.06
N GLY A 44 11.11 4.88 -1.07
CA GLY A 44 12.02 3.74 -1.02
C GLY A 44 13.03 3.72 -2.16
N ILE A 45 12.59 4.02 -3.39
CA ILE A 45 13.47 4.12 -4.57
C ILE A 45 14.46 5.27 -4.41
N LEU A 46 13.98 6.47 -4.04
CA LEU A 46 14.82 7.66 -3.89
C LEU A 46 15.88 7.50 -2.79
N LEU A 47 15.51 6.82 -1.71
CA LEU A 47 16.40 6.49 -0.58
C LEU A 47 17.27 5.26 -0.82
N LYS A 48 17.15 4.62 -2.00
CA LYS A 48 17.86 3.37 -2.37
C LYS A 48 17.68 2.27 -1.32
N GLN A 49 16.48 2.15 -0.77
CA GLN A 49 16.14 1.14 0.22
C GLN A 49 15.95 -0.24 -0.39
N LYS A 50 16.15 -1.28 0.43
CA LYS A 50 15.89 -2.66 0.02
C LYS A 50 14.40 -2.84 -0.20
N GLN A 51 14.03 -3.54 -1.28
CA GLN A 51 12.61 -3.83 -1.60
C GLN A 51 11.88 -4.53 -0.45
N VAL A 52 12.58 -5.39 0.29
CA VAL A 52 12.05 -6.08 1.49
C VAL A 52 11.51 -5.06 2.51
N ALA A 53 12.27 -4.03 2.84
CA ALA A 53 11.85 -2.99 3.78
C ALA A 53 10.71 -2.11 3.24
N VAL A 54 10.73 -1.81 1.95
CA VAL A 54 9.64 -1.06 1.30
C VAL A 54 8.33 -1.86 1.33
N ALA A 55 8.39 -3.16 1.02
CA ALA A 55 7.22 -4.04 1.07
C ALA A 55 6.69 -4.21 2.50
N THR A 56 7.58 -4.41 3.48
CA THR A 56 7.22 -4.46 4.90
C THR A 56 6.53 -3.16 5.33
N ALA A 57 7.05 -1.99 4.93
CA ALA A 57 6.44 -0.69 5.21
C ALA A 57 5.02 -0.56 4.62
N GLN A 58 4.82 -0.95 3.36
CA GLN A 58 3.50 -0.92 2.71
C GLN A 58 2.49 -1.83 3.43
N ILE A 59 2.91 -3.01 3.86
CA ILE A 59 2.04 -3.95 4.59
C ILE A 59 1.66 -3.40 5.97
N LEU A 60 2.62 -2.85 6.72
CA LEU A 60 2.34 -2.20 8.02
C LEU A 60 1.40 -0.99 7.84
N PHE A 61 1.61 -0.21 6.78
CA PHE A 61 0.75 0.92 6.44
C PHE A 61 -0.69 0.48 6.14
N GLN A 62 -0.89 -0.58 5.34
CA GLN A 62 -2.22 -1.10 5.06
C GLN A 62 -2.92 -1.62 6.33
N ARG A 63 -2.19 -2.35 7.19
CA ARG A 63 -2.72 -2.86 8.47
C ARG A 63 -3.17 -1.73 9.40
N PHE A 64 -2.43 -0.62 9.43
CA PHE A 64 -2.72 0.52 10.31
C PHE A 64 -4.13 1.10 10.11
N TRP A 65 -4.59 1.23 8.86
CA TRP A 65 -5.90 1.82 8.53
C TRP A 65 -7.11 0.94 8.85
N TYR A 66 -6.90 -0.32 9.25
CA TYR A 66 -7.97 -1.16 9.80
C TYR A 66 -8.19 -0.94 11.30
N THR A 67 -7.32 -0.18 11.96
CA THR A 67 -7.39 0.11 13.40
C THR A 67 -7.60 1.58 13.72
N THR A 68 -7.42 2.45 12.72
CA THR A 68 -7.47 3.91 12.86
C THR A 68 -8.09 4.57 11.64
N SER A 69 -8.53 5.81 11.81
CA SER A 69 -9.17 6.61 10.77
C SER A 69 -8.23 7.65 10.17
N MET A 70 -8.37 7.89 8.86
CA MET A 70 -7.66 8.94 8.12
C MET A 70 -8.03 10.37 8.57
N LYS A 71 -9.10 10.55 9.35
CA LYS A 71 -9.43 11.83 10.00
C LYS A 71 -8.47 12.17 11.14
N GLN A 72 -7.92 11.15 11.80
CA GLN A 72 -7.06 11.31 12.98
C GLN A 72 -5.60 11.50 12.57
N PHE A 73 -5.14 10.75 11.58
CA PHE A 73 -3.74 10.71 11.15
C PHE A 73 -3.60 11.02 9.65
N GLY A 74 -2.53 11.73 9.29
CA GLY A 74 -2.25 12.05 7.88
C GLY A 74 -1.57 10.88 7.17
N ILE A 75 -1.89 10.69 5.90
CA ILE A 75 -1.33 9.60 5.08
C ILE A 75 0.17 9.76 4.90
N GLY A 76 0.64 10.99 4.67
CA GLY A 76 2.06 11.30 4.56
C GLY A 76 2.84 10.99 5.83
N ASP A 77 2.31 11.40 6.99
CA ASP A 77 2.94 11.18 8.31
C ASP A 77 3.09 9.68 8.62
N ILE A 78 2.02 8.92 8.43
CA ILE A 78 2.00 7.47 8.70
C ILE A 78 2.84 6.73 7.66
N GLY A 79 2.83 7.12 6.39
CA GLY A 79 3.68 6.53 5.36
C GLY A 79 5.18 6.70 5.68
N MET A 80 5.57 7.91 6.11
CA MET A 80 6.93 8.20 6.54
C MET A 80 7.31 7.37 7.78
N GLY A 81 6.43 7.31 8.78
CA GLY A 81 6.61 6.50 9.98
C GLY A 81 6.72 5.01 9.69
N ALA A 82 5.91 4.48 8.76
CA ALA A 82 5.94 3.07 8.37
C ALA A 82 7.26 2.69 7.69
N LEU A 83 7.79 3.54 6.80
CA LEU A 83 9.07 3.31 6.16
C LEU A 83 10.24 3.40 7.15
N TYR A 84 10.18 4.35 8.09
CA TYR A 84 11.18 4.47 9.16
C TYR A 84 11.19 3.24 10.06
N LEU A 85 10.02 2.78 10.51
CA LEU A 85 9.88 1.58 11.34
C LEU A 85 10.39 0.34 10.60
N ALA A 86 9.94 0.12 9.36
CA ALA A 86 10.37 -1.03 8.56
C ALA A 86 11.89 -1.06 8.33
N SER A 87 12.53 0.11 8.16
CA SER A 87 13.99 0.21 8.02
C SER A 87 14.74 -0.33 9.25
N LYS A 88 14.15 -0.21 10.44
CA LYS A 88 14.71 -0.77 11.68
C LYS A 88 14.43 -2.27 11.83
N LEU A 89 13.24 -2.71 11.43
CA LEU A 89 12.85 -4.13 11.50
C LEU A 89 13.68 -5.01 10.57
N GLU A 90 13.98 -4.50 9.37
CA GLU A 90 14.73 -5.23 8.33
C GLU A 90 16.24 -4.92 8.33
N GLU A 91 16.75 -4.32 9.42
CA GLU A 91 18.16 -3.99 9.63
C GLU A 91 18.80 -3.20 8.47
N CYS A 92 18.06 -2.25 7.89
CA CYS A 92 18.53 -1.33 6.85
C CYS A 92 18.27 0.11 7.26
N PRO A 93 18.96 0.61 8.31
CA PRO A 93 18.58 1.85 8.98
C PRO A 93 18.64 3.06 8.06
N LEU A 94 17.59 3.88 8.14
CA LEU A 94 17.49 5.17 7.45
C LEU A 94 17.84 6.34 8.37
N ARG A 95 18.50 7.36 7.81
CA ARG A 95 18.67 8.63 8.50
C ARG A 95 17.35 9.41 8.43
N MET A 96 16.85 9.84 9.59
CA MET A 96 15.60 10.63 9.67
C MET A 96 15.61 11.85 8.73
N ARG A 97 16.75 12.54 8.63
CA ARG A 97 16.93 13.69 7.74
C ARG A 97 16.63 13.36 6.27
N ASP A 98 17.22 12.28 5.78
CA ASP A 98 17.10 11.91 4.36
C ASP A 98 15.66 11.48 4.07
N LEU A 99 15.03 10.79 5.02
CA LEU A 99 13.62 10.40 4.94
C LEU A 99 12.69 11.63 4.89
N ILE A 100 12.85 12.58 5.82
CA ILE A 100 12.04 13.81 5.86
C ILE A 100 12.20 14.60 4.56
N ASN A 101 13.44 14.80 4.09
CA ASN A 101 13.72 15.53 2.86
C ASN A 101 13.13 14.82 1.62
N THR A 102 13.13 13.49 1.60
CA THR A 102 12.54 12.72 0.49
C THR A 102 11.03 12.84 0.48
N TYR A 103 10.38 12.75 1.65
CA TYR A 103 8.93 12.96 1.73
C TYR A 103 8.54 14.41 1.41
N ASP A 104 9.29 15.40 1.89
CA ASP A 104 9.08 16.81 1.54
C ASP A 104 9.19 17.04 0.02
N LEU A 105 10.23 16.49 -0.61
CA LEU A 105 10.38 16.51 -2.07
C LEU A 105 9.16 15.91 -2.80
N LEU A 106 8.67 14.73 -2.36
CA LEU A 106 7.53 14.06 -2.98
C LEU A 106 6.23 14.85 -2.82
N LEU A 107 6.01 15.43 -1.64
CA LEU A 107 4.83 16.26 -1.35
C LEU A 107 4.86 17.59 -2.13
N GLN A 108 6.02 18.25 -2.20
CA GLN A 108 6.20 19.47 -3.00
C GLN A 108 6.02 19.19 -4.50
N ARG A 109 6.54 18.06 -4.98
CA ARG A 109 6.33 17.63 -6.37
C ARG A 109 4.85 17.42 -6.66
N THR A 110 4.12 16.79 -5.73
CA THR A 110 2.68 16.59 -5.82
C THR A 110 1.92 17.92 -5.86
N SER A 111 2.27 18.85 -4.98
CA SER A 111 1.68 20.20 -4.93
C SER A 111 1.94 20.99 -6.22
N HIS A 112 3.15 20.88 -6.79
CA HIS A 112 3.49 21.52 -8.05
C HIS A 112 2.64 20.96 -9.22
N THR A 113 2.44 19.63 -9.27
CA THR A 113 1.56 19.00 -10.26
C THR A 113 0.10 19.45 -10.11
N LEU A 114 -0.36 19.69 -8.88
CA LEU A 114 -1.69 20.23 -8.61
C LEU A 114 -1.86 21.70 -9.05
N SER A 115 -0.85 22.54 -8.78
CA SER A 115 -0.88 23.97 -9.09
C SER A 115 -0.73 24.25 -10.59
N SER A 116 0.04 23.42 -11.31
CA SER A 116 0.27 23.58 -12.74
C SER A 116 0.20 22.24 -13.48
N PRO A 117 -0.98 21.86 -14.00
CA PRO A 117 -1.15 20.61 -14.76
C PRO A 117 -0.42 20.61 -16.13
N LYS A 118 0.00 21.79 -16.61
CA LYS A 118 0.89 21.97 -17.77
C LYS A 118 2.04 22.90 -17.36
N PRO A 119 3.12 22.39 -16.75
CA PRO A 119 4.17 23.24 -16.23
C PRO A 119 4.90 23.93 -17.38
N LYS A 120 4.91 25.27 -17.37
CA LYS A 120 5.80 26.06 -18.24
C LYS A 120 7.25 26.04 -17.74
N ASP A 121 7.43 25.83 -16.43
CA ASP A 121 8.73 25.81 -15.76
C ASP A 121 9.03 24.43 -15.12
N PRO A 122 10.30 23.97 -15.14
CA PRO A 122 10.70 22.72 -14.51
C PRO A 122 10.60 22.82 -12.98
N PHE A 123 10.09 21.76 -12.33
CA PHE A 123 10.05 21.68 -10.87
C PHE A 123 11.46 21.80 -10.28
N LYS A 124 11.68 22.80 -9.42
CA LYS A 124 12.93 23.02 -8.71
C LYS A 124 12.70 22.81 -7.22
N TYR A 125 13.35 21.80 -6.65
CA TYR A 125 13.30 21.55 -5.22
C TYR A 125 14.28 22.46 -4.47
N ALA A 126 13.78 23.14 -3.45
CA ALA A 126 14.59 23.87 -2.48
C ALA A 126 14.54 23.10 -1.15
N PRO A 127 15.66 22.49 -0.71
CA PRO A 127 15.70 21.76 0.53
C PRO A 127 15.31 22.64 1.72
N MET A 128 14.57 22.06 2.67
CA MET A 128 14.21 22.73 3.90
C MET A 128 15.44 23.16 4.71
N SER A 129 15.37 24.32 5.35
CA SER A 129 16.44 24.78 6.24
C SER A 129 16.55 23.87 7.46
N TYR A 130 17.75 23.35 7.70
CA TYR A 130 18.04 22.41 8.80
C TYR A 130 17.83 22.98 10.20
N PHE A 131 17.90 24.31 10.33
CA PHE A 131 17.67 25.03 11.58
C PHE A 131 16.24 25.61 11.66
N GLY A 132 15.39 25.32 10.68
CA GLY A 132 14.00 25.73 10.72
C GLY A 132 13.22 24.92 11.74
N ASN A 133 12.34 25.59 12.50
CA ASN A 133 11.41 24.94 13.42
C ASN A 133 10.59 23.82 12.74
N THR A 134 10.27 24.01 11.46
CA THR A 134 9.54 23.03 10.63
C THR A 134 10.23 21.67 10.54
N PHE A 135 11.56 21.62 10.48
CA PHE A 135 12.28 20.35 10.44
C PHE A 135 12.17 19.59 11.77
N TYR A 136 12.27 20.32 12.89
CA TYR A 136 12.10 19.74 14.23
C TYR A 136 10.68 19.22 14.44
N ASP A 137 9.67 19.98 14.01
CA ASP A 137 8.27 19.56 14.06
C ASP A 137 8.02 18.27 13.27
N LEU A 138 8.60 18.15 12.07
CA LEU A 138 8.49 16.94 11.24
C LEU A 138 9.25 15.76 11.85
N LYS A 139 10.40 15.99 12.47
CA LYS A 139 11.13 14.96 13.21
C LYS A 139 10.31 14.43 14.38
N ASP A 140 9.67 15.31 15.14
CA ASP A 140 8.83 14.90 16.27
C ASP A 140 7.56 14.20 15.79
N ALA A 141 6.93 14.68 14.70
CA ALA A 141 5.82 14.01 14.04
C ALA A 141 6.19 12.61 13.54
N LEU A 142 7.39 12.42 12.99
CA LEU A 142 7.91 11.12 12.56
C LEU A 142 8.01 10.12 13.74
N VAL A 143 8.58 10.55 14.86
CA VAL A 143 8.70 9.72 16.06
C VAL A 143 7.31 9.37 16.61
N VAL A 144 6.38 10.33 16.62
CA VAL A 144 5.00 10.07 17.02
C VAL A 144 4.31 9.10 16.07
N ALA A 145 4.45 9.25 14.76
CA ALA A 145 3.86 8.37 13.75
C ALA A 145 4.33 6.92 13.92
N GLU A 146 5.64 6.71 14.07
CA GLU A 146 6.21 5.41 14.39
C GLU A 146 5.60 4.80 15.66
N MET A 147 5.55 5.58 16.75
CA MET A 147 4.98 5.12 18.01
C MET A 147 3.50 4.71 17.86
N GLN A 148 2.73 5.47 17.07
CA GLN A 148 1.32 5.15 16.83
C GLN A 148 1.14 3.86 16.04
N ILE A 149 1.98 3.59 15.03
CA ILE A 149 1.94 2.32 14.29
C ILE A 149 2.18 1.15 15.24
N LEU A 150 3.20 1.23 16.09
CA LEU A 150 3.51 0.18 17.07
C LEU A 150 2.36 -0.05 18.06
N LYS A 151 1.80 1.03 18.62
CA LYS A 151 0.70 0.96 19.60
C LYS A 151 -0.56 0.36 18.99
N ARG A 152 -0.92 0.78 17.78
CA ARG A 152 -2.18 0.37 17.12
C ARG A 152 -2.14 -1.05 16.59
N LEU A 153 -0.96 -1.50 16.13
CA LEU A 153 -0.75 -2.88 15.70
C LEU A 153 -0.45 -3.83 16.88
N GLY A 154 -0.43 -3.33 18.13
CA GLY A 154 -0.14 -4.15 19.30
C GLY A 154 1.25 -4.80 19.24
N PHE A 155 2.23 -4.12 18.64
CA PHE A 155 3.57 -4.64 18.36
C PHE A 155 3.61 -5.88 17.44
N ASN A 156 2.51 -6.24 16.79
CA ASN A 156 2.48 -7.27 15.75
C ASN A 156 3.02 -6.70 14.41
N VAL A 157 4.34 -6.56 14.36
CA VAL A 157 5.07 -6.01 13.21
C VAL A 157 5.71 -7.10 12.34
N HIS A 158 5.47 -8.37 12.66
CA HIS A 158 5.99 -9.47 11.86
C HIS A 158 5.27 -9.53 10.50
N VAL A 159 6.05 -9.51 9.43
CA VAL A 159 5.55 -9.54 8.05
C VAL A 159 6.25 -10.67 7.30
N VAL A 160 5.45 -11.55 6.71
CA VAL A 160 5.94 -12.60 5.82
C VAL A 160 5.78 -12.11 4.39
N LEU A 161 6.90 -11.95 3.68
CA LEU A 161 6.87 -11.52 2.29
C LEU A 161 6.61 -12.71 1.35
N PRO A 162 5.84 -12.51 0.26
CA PRO A 162 5.35 -13.57 -0.61
C PRO A 162 6.38 -14.10 -1.63
N TYR A 163 7.55 -13.46 -1.74
CA TYR A 163 8.49 -13.66 -2.84
C TYR A 163 9.07 -15.08 -2.89
N GLY A 164 9.38 -15.68 -1.74
CA GLY A 164 9.85 -17.07 -1.67
C GLY A 164 8.76 -18.06 -2.09
N THR A 165 7.53 -17.83 -1.61
CA THR A 165 6.36 -18.65 -1.95
C THR A 165 6.05 -18.60 -3.44
N LEU A 166 6.15 -17.42 -4.07
CA LEU A 166 5.98 -17.26 -5.52
C LEU A 166 6.94 -18.15 -6.31
N ILE A 167 8.23 -18.14 -5.98
CA ILE A 167 9.25 -18.94 -6.68
C ILE A 167 8.94 -20.43 -6.53
N ASN A 168 8.54 -20.87 -5.34
CA ASN A 168 8.17 -22.26 -5.08
C ASN A 168 6.96 -22.69 -5.92
N TYR A 169 5.92 -21.85 -5.99
CA TYR A 169 4.70 -22.17 -6.76
C TYR A 169 4.98 -22.20 -8.26
N LEU A 170 5.74 -21.22 -8.78
CA LEU A 170 6.17 -21.22 -10.18
C LEU A 170 7.01 -22.46 -10.53
N ARG A 171 7.80 -22.98 -9.59
CA ARG A 171 8.57 -24.22 -9.78
C ARG A 171 7.65 -25.44 -9.84
N VAL A 172 6.69 -25.55 -8.92
CA VAL A 172 5.71 -26.64 -8.90
C VAL A 172 4.88 -26.66 -10.20
N LEU A 173 4.50 -25.49 -10.71
CA LEU A 173 3.75 -25.35 -11.95
C LEU A 173 4.60 -25.50 -13.23
N GLY A 174 5.92 -25.73 -13.11
CA GLY A 174 6.81 -25.82 -14.26
C GLY A 174 6.96 -24.52 -15.06
N LEU A 175 6.64 -23.36 -14.45
CA LEU A 175 6.68 -22.05 -15.09
C LEU A 175 8.04 -21.34 -14.93
N THR A 176 8.97 -21.91 -14.16
CA THR A 176 10.31 -21.32 -13.93
C THR A 176 11.13 -21.10 -15.20
N SER A 177 10.90 -21.91 -16.24
CA SER A 177 11.59 -21.77 -17.53
C SER A 177 11.14 -20.52 -18.30
N ARG A 178 9.95 -19.99 -17.99
CA ARG A 178 9.39 -18.79 -18.63
C ARG A 178 9.67 -17.55 -17.80
N LYS A 179 10.76 -16.86 -18.12
CA LYS A 179 11.19 -15.63 -17.42
C LYS A 179 10.13 -14.52 -17.47
N ASP A 180 9.40 -14.45 -18.56
CA ASP A 180 8.25 -13.59 -18.82
C ASP A 180 7.09 -13.84 -17.84
N ALA A 181 6.73 -15.10 -17.58
CA ALA A 181 5.70 -15.45 -16.59
C ALA A 181 6.15 -15.08 -15.17
N CYS A 182 7.40 -15.42 -14.81
CA CYS A 182 7.98 -15.06 -13.51
C CYS A 182 7.97 -13.54 -13.30
N ALA A 183 8.43 -12.76 -14.27
CA ALA A 183 8.50 -11.31 -14.18
C ALA A 183 7.12 -10.66 -14.06
N ARG A 184 6.12 -11.15 -14.83
CA ARG A 184 4.74 -10.66 -14.76
C ARG A 184 4.09 -10.99 -13.41
N ALA A 185 4.21 -12.23 -12.93
CA ALA A 185 3.66 -12.61 -11.64
C ALA A 185 4.30 -11.81 -10.49
N TRP A 186 5.61 -11.56 -10.55
CA TRP A 186 6.30 -10.69 -9.60
C TRP A 186 5.79 -9.24 -9.65
N GLY A 187 5.52 -8.72 -10.85
CA GLY A 187 4.91 -7.39 -11.04
C GLY A 187 3.55 -7.28 -10.33
N TYR A 188 2.63 -8.19 -10.63
CA TYR A 188 1.32 -8.21 -9.98
C TYR A 188 1.40 -8.36 -8.45
N LEU A 189 2.38 -9.12 -7.96
CA LEU A 189 2.61 -9.30 -6.53
C LEU A 189 3.08 -8.01 -5.84
N ASN A 190 3.90 -7.21 -6.52
CA ASN A 190 4.30 -5.89 -6.06
C ASN A 190 3.15 -4.90 -6.12
N ASP A 191 2.32 -4.94 -7.17
CA ASP A 191 1.15 -4.06 -7.27
C ASP A 191 0.12 -4.37 -6.18
N ALA A 192 -0.04 -5.64 -5.81
CA ALA A 192 -0.87 -6.05 -4.69
C ALA A 192 -0.47 -5.39 -3.35
N LEU A 193 0.77 -4.91 -3.17
CA LEU A 193 1.18 -4.19 -1.95
C LEU A 193 0.47 -2.83 -1.81
N GLN A 194 -0.05 -2.29 -2.92
CA GLN A 194 -0.84 -1.05 -2.93
C GLN A 194 -2.31 -1.29 -2.61
N THR A 195 -2.75 -2.55 -2.53
CA THR A 195 -4.14 -2.92 -2.23
C THR A 195 -4.24 -3.48 -0.80
N PRO A 196 -5.46 -3.59 -0.24
CA PRO A 196 -5.62 -4.12 1.11
C PRO A 196 -5.32 -5.62 1.25
N VAL A 197 -5.02 -6.35 0.18
CA VAL A 197 -5.02 -7.83 0.17
C VAL A 197 -4.05 -8.45 1.17
N TYR A 198 -2.91 -7.81 1.45
CA TYR A 198 -1.94 -8.29 2.47
C TYR A 198 -2.40 -8.13 3.92
N ALA A 199 -3.50 -7.41 4.15
CA ALA A 199 -4.18 -7.37 5.44
C ALA A 199 -5.36 -8.36 5.50
N LEU A 200 -5.90 -8.75 4.35
CA LEU A 200 -7.18 -9.48 4.22
C LEU A 200 -7.04 -10.95 3.84
N TYR A 201 -5.96 -11.35 3.16
CA TYR A 201 -5.80 -12.69 2.61
C TYR A 201 -4.47 -13.30 2.99
N ALA A 202 -4.42 -14.62 3.05
CA ALA A 202 -3.20 -15.36 3.28
C ALA A 202 -2.24 -15.23 2.08
N VAL A 203 -0.93 -15.30 2.37
CA VAL A 203 0.13 -15.22 1.35
C VAL A 203 -0.05 -16.22 0.21
N PRO A 204 -0.41 -17.51 0.44
CA PRO A 204 -0.70 -18.47 -0.63
C PRO A 204 -1.74 -17.97 -1.63
N THR A 205 -2.87 -17.44 -1.15
CA THR A 205 -3.96 -16.92 -1.97
C THR A 205 -3.51 -15.74 -2.82
N ILE A 206 -2.74 -14.80 -2.24
CA ILE A 206 -2.23 -13.63 -2.96
C ILE A 206 -1.27 -14.04 -4.08
N VAL A 207 -0.38 -15.00 -3.79
CA VAL A 207 0.56 -15.54 -4.79
C VAL A 207 -0.18 -16.25 -5.91
N SER A 208 -1.16 -17.09 -5.59
CA SER A 208 -2.00 -17.77 -6.58
C SER A 208 -2.75 -16.76 -7.46
N ALA A 209 -3.30 -15.68 -6.89
CA ALA A 209 -3.93 -14.63 -7.68
C ALA A 209 -2.94 -13.94 -8.63
N ALA A 210 -1.72 -13.63 -8.18
CA ALA A 210 -0.69 -13.04 -9.04
C ALA A 210 -0.28 -13.97 -10.19
N ILE A 211 -0.16 -15.28 -9.94
CA ILE A 211 0.10 -16.29 -10.98
C ILE A 211 -1.08 -16.40 -11.94
N LEU A 212 -2.31 -16.40 -11.45
CA LEU A 212 -3.51 -16.44 -12.29
C LEU A 212 -3.56 -15.25 -13.25
N LEU A 213 -3.33 -14.03 -12.75
CA LEU A 213 -3.28 -12.81 -13.57
C LEU A 213 -2.17 -12.90 -14.63
N ALA A 214 -0.97 -13.34 -14.25
CA ALA A 214 0.14 -13.52 -15.18
C ALA A 214 -0.16 -14.57 -16.26
N SER A 215 -0.72 -15.72 -15.87
CA SER A 215 -1.09 -16.79 -16.80
C SER A 215 -2.19 -16.33 -17.77
N ARG A 216 -3.20 -15.58 -17.30
CA ARG A 216 -4.23 -15.02 -18.20
C ARG A 216 -3.66 -13.98 -19.14
N HIS A 217 -2.79 -13.10 -18.65
CA HIS A 217 -2.14 -12.08 -19.49
C HIS A 217 -1.25 -12.71 -20.57
N LEU A 218 -0.56 -13.81 -20.27
CA LEU A 218 0.33 -14.52 -21.20
C LEU A 218 -0.37 -15.66 -21.96
N GLN A 219 -1.69 -15.81 -21.82
CA GLN A 219 -2.48 -16.89 -22.44
C GLN A 219 -1.94 -18.30 -22.15
N ILE A 220 -1.42 -18.50 -20.94
CA ILE A 220 -0.92 -19.79 -20.47
C ILE A 220 -2.10 -20.59 -19.93
N SER A 221 -2.38 -21.72 -20.56
CA SER A 221 -3.40 -22.66 -20.07
C SER A 221 -2.83 -23.46 -18.90
N LEU A 222 -3.32 -23.17 -17.69
CA LEU A 222 -3.09 -23.98 -16.50
C LEU A 222 -4.27 -24.94 -16.27
N PRO A 223 -4.06 -26.11 -15.65
CA PRO A 223 -5.14 -27.06 -15.34
C PRO A 223 -6.24 -26.40 -14.49
N SER A 224 -7.36 -26.04 -15.11
CA SER A 224 -8.48 -25.34 -14.47
C SER A 224 -9.77 -26.16 -14.50
N SER A 225 -9.71 -27.40 -15.00
CA SER A 225 -10.85 -28.30 -15.09
C SER A 225 -10.91 -29.20 -13.85
N PRO A 226 -12.09 -29.37 -13.24
CA PRO A 226 -12.28 -30.34 -12.17
C PRO A 226 -11.89 -31.76 -12.62
N PRO A 227 -11.34 -32.61 -11.73
CA PRO A 227 -11.25 -32.45 -10.28
C PRO A 227 -9.92 -31.87 -9.76
N HIS A 228 -8.99 -31.48 -10.65
CA HIS A 228 -7.62 -31.07 -10.27
C HIS A 228 -7.33 -29.65 -10.75
N CYS A 229 -7.94 -28.66 -10.09
CA CYS A 229 -7.61 -27.27 -10.35
C CYS A 229 -6.26 -26.92 -9.71
N TRP A 230 -5.41 -26.21 -10.44
CA TRP A 230 -4.03 -25.95 -10.01
C TRP A 230 -3.92 -25.14 -8.70
N TRP A 231 -4.92 -24.31 -8.39
CA TRP A 231 -4.95 -23.50 -7.15
C TRP A 231 -5.29 -24.32 -5.90
N ASP A 232 -5.96 -25.47 -6.05
CA ASP A 232 -6.29 -26.36 -4.93
C ASP A 232 -5.03 -26.99 -4.32
N LEU A 233 -3.94 -27.10 -5.10
CA LEU A 233 -2.63 -27.57 -4.62
C LEU A 233 -1.99 -26.63 -3.59
N PHE A 234 -2.46 -25.38 -3.52
CA PHE A 234 -1.88 -24.33 -2.69
C PHE A 234 -2.81 -23.87 -1.57
N ASP A 235 -3.87 -24.65 -1.29
CA ASP A 235 -4.90 -24.32 -0.30
C ASP A 235 -5.52 -22.92 -0.52
N ALA A 236 -5.63 -22.50 -1.79
CA ALA A 236 -6.13 -21.19 -2.18
C ALA A 236 -7.54 -21.33 -2.78
N PRO A 237 -8.61 -20.99 -2.04
CA PRO A 237 -9.97 -21.11 -2.54
C PRO A 237 -10.21 -20.13 -3.70
N TRP A 238 -10.93 -20.60 -4.73
CA TRP A 238 -11.15 -19.84 -5.96
C TRP A 238 -11.81 -18.48 -5.73
N GLU A 239 -12.78 -18.40 -4.81
CA GLU A 239 -13.49 -17.16 -4.50
C GLU A 239 -12.54 -16.06 -3.97
N ASP A 240 -11.61 -16.44 -3.10
CA ASP A 240 -10.62 -15.50 -2.57
C ASP A 240 -9.59 -15.13 -3.63
N VAL A 241 -9.13 -16.09 -4.43
CA VAL A 241 -8.20 -15.83 -5.55
C VAL A 241 -8.82 -14.84 -6.53
N TRP A 242 -10.09 -15.03 -6.88
CA TRP A 242 -10.84 -14.14 -7.75
C TRP A 242 -11.01 -12.74 -7.15
N SER A 243 -11.32 -12.67 -5.86
CA SER A 243 -11.46 -11.40 -5.12
C SER A 243 -10.14 -10.62 -5.10
N VAL A 244 -9.02 -11.29 -4.81
CA VAL A 244 -7.68 -10.69 -4.86
C VAL A 244 -7.35 -10.20 -6.28
N CYS A 245 -7.68 -10.96 -7.31
CA CYS A 245 -7.50 -10.53 -8.70
C CYS A 245 -8.29 -9.24 -8.99
N GLY A 246 -9.52 -9.14 -8.49
CA GLY A 246 -10.35 -7.94 -8.59
C GLY A 246 -9.69 -6.71 -7.94
N TYR A 247 -9.18 -6.84 -6.72
CA TYR A 247 -8.45 -5.77 -6.03
C TYR A 247 -7.23 -5.29 -6.81
N VAL A 248 -6.42 -6.21 -7.33
CA VAL A 248 -5.22 -5.85 -8.12
C VAL A 248 -5.63 -5.18 -9.44
N MET A 249 -6.59 -5.74 -10.16
CA MET A 249 -7.07 -5.18 -11.44
C MET A 249 -7.70 -3.79 -11.28
N ARG A 250 -8.28 -3.47 -10.11
CA ARG A 250 -8.79 -2.13 -9.80
C ARG A 250 -7.70 -1.05 -9.89
N LEU A 251 -6.43 -1.37 -9.62
CA LEU A 251 -5.31 -0.43 -9.77
C LEU A 251 -5.07 -0.05 -11.23
N TYR A 252 -5.41 -0.93 -12.17
CA TYR A 252 -5.23 -0.75 -13.61
C TYR A 252 -6.41 -0.03 -14.28
N ARG A 253 -7.49 0.26 -13.52
CA ARG A 253 -8.63 1.00 -14.04
C ARG A 253 -8.21 2.41 -14.44
N GLU A 254 -8.68 2.87 -15.61
CA GLU A 254 -8.55 4.27 -15.99
C GLU A 254 -9.31 5.16 -15.01
N ARG A 255 -8.60 6.14 -14.44
CA ARG A 255 -9.16 7.08 -13.48
C ARG A 255 -9.30 8.44 -14.13
N ALA A 256 -10.42 9.10 -13.86
CA ALA A 256 -10.63 10.47 -14.31
C ALA A 256 -9.55 11.40 -13.70
N PRO A 257 -9.13 12.46 -14.41
CA PRO A 257 -8.15 13.41 -13.86
C PRO A 257 -8.63 14.05 -12.55
N GLU A 258 -9.94 14.21 -12.38
CA GLU A 258 -10.58 14.76 -11.17
C GLU A 258 -10.37 13.86 -9.95
N GLU A 259 -10.57 12.55 -10.10
CA GLU A 259 -10.35 11.55 -9.04
C GLU A 259 -8.89 11.55 -8.59
N ARG A 260 -7.95 11.62 -9.57
CA ARG A 260 -6.53 11.73 -9.28
C ARG A 260 -6.22 13.00 -8.50
N MET A 261 -6.75 14.15 -8.94
CA MET A 261 -6.54 15.43 -8.25
C MET A 261 -7.13 15.44 -6.84
N ARG A 262 -8.28 14.77 -6.62
CA ARG A 262 -8.91 14.67 -5.30
C ARG A 262 -8.00 13.96 -4.30
N VAL A 263 -7.42 12.84 -4.68
CA VAL A 263 -6.50 12.07 -3.82
C VAL A 263 -5.25 12.90 -3.47
N LEU A 264 -4.67 13.59 -4.45
CA LEU A 264 -3.50 14.44 -4.24
C LEU A 264 -3.76 15.64 -3.31
N ARG A 265 -5.02 16.10 -3.19
CA ARG A 265 -5.39 17.18 -2.26
C ARG A 265 -5.58 16.71 -0.82
N LEU A 266 -5.80 15.41 -0.59
CA LEU A 266 -6.22 14.85 0.70
C LEU A 266 -5.10 14.08 1.41
N VAL A 267 -3.84 14.50 1.20
CA VAL A 267 -2.68 13.81 1.76
C VAL A 267 -2.48 14.15 3.25
N GLY A 268 -2.82 15.38 3.64
CA GLY A 268 -2.72 15.87 5.00
C GLY A 268 -4.01 15.67 5.81
N LYS A 269 -3.86 15.43 7.12
CA LYS A 269 -5.02 15.28 8.03
C LYS A 269 -5.91 16.52 8.10
N LYS A 270 -5.35 17.72 7.90
CA LYS A 270 -6.12 18.98 7.88
C LYS A 270 -7.01 19.04 6.64
N ASP A 271 -6.48 18.60 5.51
CA ASP A 271 -7.21 18.59 4.24
C ASP A 271 -8.36 17.59 4.28
N VAL A 272 -8.13 16.39 4.85
CA VAL A 272 -9.19 15.38 5.07
C VAL A 272 -10.29 15.92 6.00
N ARG A 273 -9.93 16.63 7.08
CA ARG A 273 -10.92 17.23 8.00
C ARG A 273 -11.73 18.34 7.33
N GLY A 274 -11.07 19.26 6.64
CA GLY A 274 -11.76 20.34 5.90
C GLY A 274 -12.71 19.77 4.85
N TRP A 275 -12.27 18.74 4.11
CA TRP A 275 -13.13 18.05 3.15
C TRP A 275 -14.35 17.39 3.81
N LEU A 276 -14.17 16.74 4.97
CA LEU A 276 -15.30 16.16 5.72
C LEU A 276 -16.27 17.24 6.20
N GLU A 277 -15.78 18.38 6.67
CA GLU A 277 -16.62 19.52 7.10
C GLU A 277 -17.42 20.09 5.91
N GLU A 278 -16.79 20.29 4.75
CA GLU A 278 -17.46 20.76 3.54
C GLU A 278 -18.53 19.79 3.04
N ASN A 279 -18.28 18.48 3.11
CA ASN A 279 -19.21 17.45 2.61
C ASN A 279 -20.30 17.08 3.62
N ALA A 280 -20.07 17.32 4.92
CA ALA A 280 -21.10 17.19 5.95
C ALA A 280 -22.21 18.24 5.80
N VAL A 281 -21.86 19.47 5.39
CA VAL A 281 -22.82 20.56 5.16
C VAL A 281 -23.72 20.31 3.94
N VAL A 282 -23.28 19.49 2.98
CA VAL A 282 -24.06 19.15 1.77
C VAL A 282 -25.08 18.04 2.03
N GLN A 283 -24.96 17.31 3.14
CA GLN A 283 -25.86 16.21 3.51
C GLN A 283 -26.90 16.57 4.58
N SER A 284 -26.88 17.82 5.09
CA SER A 284 -27.87 18.38 6.03
C SER A 284 -28.86 19.29 5.31
#